data_AF-A0A519VXE3-F1
#
_entry.id   AF-A0A519VXE3-F1
#
_cell.length_a   1.000
_cell.length_b   1.000
_cell.length_c   1.000
_cell.angle_alpha   90.00
_cell.angle_beta   90.00
_cell.angle_gamma   90.00
#
_symmetry.space_group_name_H-M   'P 1'
#
loop_
_entity.id
_entity.type
_entity.pdbx_description
1 polymer ?
#
loop_
_entity_poly.entity_id
_entity_poly.type
_entity_poly.pdbx_seq_one_letter_code
_entity_poly.pdbx_strand_id
1 'polypeptide(L)'
;MSNQLILSYLGALALGLLGGPAHGQAHGGWALKATPQHVVLSGFWLEAEHARARHPTQTFTLGPQVYWGPAGRPDVAYDPERRRLHEVVRGAGLQGQHRFYLAAPRAGGAFATGLYVGYSPQIQFFRLGFSRNDQWHEESGPGGLPYLVYGPLRYRETVLRYGVAAQAGYQLALASWALLDVYAGVGVRRS
;
A
#
# COMPACT_ATOMS: atom_id res chain seq x y z
N MET A 1 10.84 -17.26 17.41
CA MET A 1 9.72 -17.97 16.75
C MET A 1 9.07 -17.05 15.72
N SER A 2 8.64 -17.61 14.57
CA SER A 2 7.77 -17.05 13.50
C SER A 2 8.34 -16.09 12.42
N ASN A 3 9.35 -16.50 11.65
CA ASN A 3 9.50 -16.01 10.25
C ASN A 3 8.77 -16.92 9.24
N GLN A 4 8.51 -18.17 9.59
CA GLN A 4 7.84 -19.12 8.70
C GLN A 4 6.35 -18.82 8.52
N LEU A 5 5.65 -18.30 9.55
CA LEU A 5 4.23 -17.99 9.46
C LEU A 5 3.93 -16.85 8.46
N ILE A 6 4.80 -15.84 8.36
CA ILE A 6 4.59 -14.69 7.47
C ILE A 6 4.69 -15.11 5.99
N LEU A 7 5.63 -16.01 5.65
CA LEU A 7 5.76 -16.57 4.30
C LEU A 7 4.55 -17.42 3.91
N SER A 8 3.99 -18.18 4.86
CA SER A 8 2.81 -19.02 4.62
C SER A 8 1.55 -18.21 4.27
N TYR A 9 1.33 -17.08 4.96
CA TYR A 9 0.18 -16.20 4.65
C TYR A 9 0.35 -15.43 3.34
N LEU A 10 1.58 -15.00 3.01
CA LEU A 10 1.88 -14.35 1.72
C LEU A 10 1.68 -15.30 0.54
N GLY A 11 2.15 -16.55 0.68
CA GLY A 11 1.92 -17.60 -0.31
C GLY A 11 0.43 -17.90 -0.50
N ALA A 12 -0.34 -18.02 0.59
CA ALA A 12 -1.77 -18.31 0.53
C ALA A 12 -2.62 -17.15 -0.03
N LEU A 13 -2.24 -15.90 0.18
CA LEU A 13 -2.96 -14.74 -0.34
C LEU A 13 -2.61 -14.48 -1.82
N ALA A 14 -1.35 -14.70 -2.22
CA ALA A 14 -0.93 -14.71 -3.62
C ALA A 14 -1.58 -15.88 -4.39
N LEU A 15 -1.63 -17.08 -3.80
CA LEU A 15 -2.34 -18.24 -4.37
C LEU A 15 -3.86 -18.07 -4.36
N GLY A 16 -4.44 -17.37 -3.38
CA GLY A 16 -5.86 -17.04 -3.35
C GLY A 16 -6.26 -16.05 -4.44
N LEU A 17 -5.39 -15.09 -4.76
CA LEU A 17 -5.57 -14.16 -5.88
C LEU A 17 -5.30 -14.80 -7.25
N LEU A 18 -4.50 -15.88 -7.30
CA LEU A 18 -4.19 -16.63 -8.53
C LEU A 18 -5.09 -17.86 -8.76
N GLY A 19 -5.75 -18.37 -7.71
CA GLY A 19 -6.48 -19.64 -7.71
C GLY A 19 -7.99 -19.51 -7.80
N GLY A 20 -8.54 -18.31 -7.70
CA GLY A 20 -9.93 -18.06 -8.07
C GLY A 20 -10.03 -17.97 -9.59
N PRO A 21 -10.92 -18.71 -10.27
CA PRO A 21 -11.37 -18.34 -11.59
C PRO A 21 -12.19 -17.06 -11.45
N ALA A 22 -11.52 -15.93 -11.19
CA ALA A 22 -12.10 -14.62 -11.32
C ALA A 22 -12.38 -14.45 -12.81
N HIS A 23 -13.58 -14.84 -13.22
CA HIS A 23 -14.20 -14.40 -14.46
C HIS A 23 -14.46 -12.90 -14.29
N GLY A 24 -13.38 -12.12 -14.25
CA GLY A 24 -13.38 -10.68 -14.17
C GLY A 24 -13.72 -10.11 -15.54
N GLN A 25 -14.92 -10.40 -16.03
CA GLN A 25 -15.58 -9.48 -16.94
C GLN A 25 -15.99 -8.28 -16.09
N ALA A 26 -15.04 -7.40 -15.81
CA ALA A 26 -15.37 -6.09 -15.31
C ALA A 26 -16.34 -5.44 -16.31
N HIS A 27 -17.47 -4.94 -15.81
CA HIS A 27 -18.46 -4.24 -16.64
C HIS A 27 -17.75 -3.20 -17.52
N GLY A 28 -18.12 -3.16 -18.81
CA GLY A 28 -17.39 -2.44 -19.85
C GLY A 28 -16.82 -1.10 -19.38
N GLY A 29 -15.49 -1.02 -19.30
CA GLY A 29 -14.77 0.19 -18.92
C GLY A 29 -14.12 0.19 -17.53
N TRP A 30 -14.21 -0.89 -16.73
CA TRP A 30 -13.47 -1.01 -15.46
C TRP A 30 -12.31 -2.00 -15.55
N ALA A 31 -11.17 -1.69 -14.93
CA ALA A 31 -10.06 -2.61 -14.74
C ALA A 31 -9.66 -2.66 -13.25
N LEU A 32 -9.34 -3.86 -12.75
CA LEU A 32 -8.86 -4.06 -11.39
C LEU A 32 -7.38 -4.45 -11.42
N LYS A 33 -6.56 -3.83 -10.57
CA LYS A 33 -5.13 -4.10 -10.45
C LYS A 33 -4.74 -4.26 -8.99
N ALA A 34 -3.70 -5.03 -8.76
CA ALA A 34 -3.07 -5.16 -7.46
C ALA A 34 -1.63 -4.64 -7.54
N THR A 35 -1.20 -3.89 -6.53
CA THR A 35 0.08 -3.19 -6.54
C THR A 35 1.00 -3.78 -5.45
N PRO A 36 1.75 -4.87 -5.76
CA PRO A 36 2.44 -5.67 -4.74
C PRO A 36 3.62 -4.94 -4.06
N GLN A 37 4.13 -3.87 -4.66
CA GLN A 37 5.25 -3.09 -4.11
C GLN A 37 4.99 -2.55 -2.69
N HIS A 38 3.72 -2.45 -2.26
CA HIS A 38 3.35 -1.97 -0.94
C HIS A 38 3.38 -3.04 0.15
N VAL A 39 3.52 -4.32 -0.23
CA VAL A 39 3.59 -5.43 0.74
C VAL A 39 4.82 -5.30 1.64
N VAL A 40 5.93 -4.76 1.11
CA VAL A 40 7.17 -4.49 1.88
C VAL A 40 6.94 -3.44 2.98
N LEU A 41 5.90 -2.62 2.84
CA LEU A 41 5.46 -1.61 3.82
C LEU A 41 4.33 -2.11 4.73
N SER A 42 4.06 -3.42 4.75
CA SER A 42 2.88 -4.03 5.38
C SER A 42 1.56 -3.43 4.85
N GLY A 43 1.55 -3.02 3.59
CA GLY A 43 0.41 -2.41 2.91
C GLY A 43 -0.14 -3.29 1.80
N PHE A 44 -1.46 -3.34 1.70
CA PHE A 44 -2.21 -3.94 0.60
C PHE A 44 -2.87 -2.81 -0.18
N TRP A 45 -2.69 -2.82 -1.50
CA TRP A 45 -3.20 -1.78 -2.37
C TRP A 45 -3.83 -2.40 -3.62
N LEU A 46 -5.11 -2.08 -3.82
CA LEU A 46 -5.88 -2.39 -5.01
C LEU A 46 -6.18 -1.10 -5.77
N GLU A 47 -6.24 -1.18 -7.09
CA GLU A 47 -6.58 -0.07 -7.98
C GLU A 47 -7.76 -0.47 -8.86
N ALA A 48 -8.80 0.35 -8.87
CA ALA A 48 -9.93 0.24 -9.79
C ALA A 48 -9.85 1.40 -10.79
N GLU A 49 -9.55 1.11 -12.06
CA GLU A 49 -9.44 2.07 -13.14
C GLU A 49 -10.73 2.09 -13.97
N HIS A 50 -11.23 3.28 -14.29
CA HIS A 50 -12.38 3.50 -15.14
C HIS A 50 -12.03 4.39 -16.33
N ALA A 51 -12.31 3.90 -17.54
CA ALA A 51 -12.09 4.67 -18.76
C ALA A 51 -13.26 5.62 -19.06
N ARG A 52 -12.97 6.86 -19.47
CA ARG A 52 -14.00 7.82 -19.82
C ARG A 52 -14.48 7.59 -21.26
N ALA A 53 -15.75 7.22 -21.44
CA ALA A 53 -16.33 6.95 -22.77
C ALA A 53 -16.13 8.09 -23.79
N ARG A 54 -16.20 9.36 -23.36
CA ARG A 54 -16.02 10.54 -24.23
C ARG A 54 -14.57 10.99 -24.39
N HIS A 55 -13.66 10.48 -23.57
CA HIS A 55 -12.25 10.84 -23.57
C HIS A 55 -11.43 9.55 -23.45
N PRO A 56 -11.26 8.78 -24.55
CA PRO A 56 -10.68 7.44 -24.49
C PRO A 56 -9.20 7.43 -24.07
N THR A 57 -8.54 8.59 -24.12
CA THR A 57 -7.19 8.82 -23.59
C THR A 57 -7.17 9.19 -22.11
N GLN A 58 -8.32 9.23 -21.42
CA GLN A 58 -8.41 9.61 -20.01
C GLN A 58 -9.04 8.51 -19.17
N THR A 59 -8.41 8.21 -18.05
CA THR A 59 -8.94 7.25 -17.08
C THR A 59 -8.84 7.79 -15.66
N PHE A 60 -9.77 7.37 -14.80
CA PHE A 60 -9.73 7.65 -13.37
C PHE A 60 -9.47 6.36 -12.62
N THR A 61 -8.53 6.39 -11.69
CA THR A 61 -8.22 5.25 -10.83
C THR A 61 -8.56 5.59 -9.38
N LEU A 62 -9.24 4.67 -8.71
CA LEU A 62 -9.48 4.72 -7.28
C LEU A 62 -8.69 3.59 -6.62
N GLY A 63 -7.83 3.96 -5.66
CA GLY A 63 -6.88 3.08 -5.02
C GLY A 63 -7.07 2.96 -3.51
N PRO A 64 -7.95 2.09 -2.99
CA PRO A 64 -8.03 1.82 -1.57
C PRO A 64 -6.76 1.12 -1.06
N GLN A 65 -6.32 1.53 0.12
CA GLN A 65 -5.09 1.06 0.76
C GLN A 65 -5.40 0.59 2.17
N VAL A 66 -4.83 -0.55 2.57
CA VAL A 66 -4.94 -1.08 3.94
C VAL A 66 -3.54 -1.41 4.44
N TYR A 67 -3.24 -1.01 5.66
CA TYR A 67 -1.94 -1.25 6.29
C TYR A 67 -2.14 -2.08 7.55
N TRP A 68 -1.42 -3.18 7.67
CA TRP A 68 -1.46 -4.03 8.85
C TRP A 68 -0.17 -4.84 8.96
N GLY A 69 0.61 -4.58 10.00
CA GLY A 69 1.76 -5.41 10.32
C GLY A 69 2.89 -4.65 11.01
N PRO A 70 4.11 -5.18 10.99
CA PRO A 70 5.30 -4.45 11.36
C PRO A 70 5.41 -3.16 10.52
N ALA A 71 5.80 -2.05 11.12
CA ALA A 71 6.08 -0.84 10.35
C ALA A 71 7.29 -1.10 9.44
N GLY A 72 7.06 -1.17 8.12
CA GLY A 72 8.14 -1.33 7.15
C GLY A 72 9.02 -0.08 7.11
N ARG A 73 10.34 -0.28 7.00
CA ARG A 73 11.33 0.80 6.83
C ARG A 73 12.27 0.49 5.66
N PRO A 74 11.78 0.49 4.42
CA PRO A 74 12.62 0.24 3.25
C PRO A 74 13.69 1.34 3.06
N ASP A 75 13.47 2.52 3.65
CA ASP A 75 14.32 3.70 3.47
C ASP A 75 15.43 3.82 4.54
N VAL A 76 15.50 2.89 5.51
CA VAL A 76 16.48 2.92 6.60
C VAL A 76 17.41 1.73 6.47
N ALA A 77 18.73 1.98 6.51
CA ALA A 77 19.72 0.91 6.54
C ALA A 77 19.46 -0.04 7.72
N TYR A 78 19.70 -1.33 7.49
CA TYR A 78 19.56 -2.34 8.53
C TYR A 78 20.53 -2.04 9.69
N ASP A 79 19.96 -1.85 10.88
CA ASP A 79 20.71 -1.60 12.11
C ASP A 79 20.50 -2.80 13.06
N PRO A 80 21.53 -3.62 13.28
CA PRO A 80 21.43 -4.80 14.15
C PRO A 80 21.39 -4.43 15.64
N GLU A 81 21.88 -3.25 16.04
CA GLU A 81 21.89 -2.81 17.44
C GLU A 81 20.57 -2.17 17.89
N ARG A 82 19.76 -1.75 16.92
CA ARG A 82 18.39 -1.34 17.18
C ARG A 82 17.59 -2.55 17.67
N ARG A 83 17.53 -2.68 19.01
CA ARG A 83 16.57 -3.56 19.71
C ARG A 83 15.26 -3.48 18.96
N ARG A 84 14.68 -4.61 18.57
CA ARG A 84 13.44 -4.71 17.78
C ARG A 84 12.31 -3.96 18.48
N LEU A 85 12.26 -2.64 18.32
CA LEU A 85 11.17 -1.80 18.78
C LEU A 85 9.96 -2.41 18.11
N HIS A 86 8.94 -2.76 18.90
CA HIS A 86 7.71 -3.37 18.39
C HIS A 86 6.92 -2.32 17.60
N GLU A 87 7.47 -1.92 16.44
CA GLU A 87 6.92 -0.95 15.54
C GLU A 87 5.84 -1.66 14.72
N VAL A 88 4.60 -1.34 15.01
CA VAL A 88 3.42 -1.87 14.32
C VAL A 88 2.66 -0.72 13.68
N VAL A 89 2.23 -0.93 12.45
CA VAL A 89 1.38 0.00 11.73
C VAL A 89 0.03 -0.65 11.46
N ARG A 90 -1.04 0.10 11.72
CA ARG A 90 -2.39 -0.22 11.26
C ARG A 90 -2.99 1.02 10.64
N GLY A 91 -3.67 0.89 9.53
CA GLY A 91 -4.20 2.07 8.87
C GLY A 91 -4.99 1.75 7.61
N ALA A 92 -5.56 2.80 7.05
CA ALA A 92 -6.22 2.75 5.77
C ALA A 92 -5.96 4.05 5.03
N GLY A 93 -6.07 4.01 3.71
CA GLY A 93 -5.92 5.17 2.87
C GLY A 93 -6.71 5.05 1.58
N LEU A 94 -6.77 6.16 0.88
CA LEU A 94 -7.39 6.25 -0.42
C LEU A 94 -6.51 7.12 -1.30
N GLN A 95 -6.24 6.64 -2.51
CA GLN A 95 -5.65 7.43 -3.58
C GLN A 95 -6.68 7.57 -4.70
N GLY A 96 -6.88 8.80 -5.17
CA GLY A 96 -7.50 9.03 -6.47
C GLY A 96 -6.41 9.35 -7.48
N GLN A 97 -6.58 8.93 -8.72
CA GLN A 97 -5.64 9.26 -9.78
C GLN A 97 -6.37 9.57 -11.08
N HIS A 98 -5.88 10.56 -11.79
CA HIS A 98 -6.29 10.86 -13.16
C HIS A 98 -5.11 10.60 -14.10
N ARG A 99 -5.31 9.80 -15.14
CA ARG A 99 -4.29 9.42 -16.12
C ARG A 99 -4.67 9.92 -17.51
N PHE A 100 -3.67 10.42 -18.22
CA PHE A 100 -3.74 10.84 -19.62
C PHE A 100 -2.81 9.96 -20.45
N TYR A 101 -3.39 9.15 -21.32
CA TYR A 101 -2.68 8.32 -22.27
C TYR A 101 -2.31 9.12 -23.51
N LEU A 102 -1.11 8.91 -24.03
CA LEU A 102 -0.60 9.63 -25.21
C LEU A 102 -1.28 9.17 -26.51
N ALA A 103 -1.83 7.95 -26.52
CA ALA A 103 -2.53 7.39 -27.67
C ALA A 103 -3.89 6.84 -27.22
N ALA A 104 -4.89 6.98 -28.09
CA ALA A 104 -6.16 6.33 -27.87
C ALA A 104 -5.99 4.79 -27.88
N PRO A 105 -6.75 4.06 -27.06
CA PRO A 105 -6.76 2.60 -27.11
C PRO A 105 -7.13 2.14 -28.52
N ARG A 106 -6.52 1.06 -28.99
CA ARG A 106 -6.91 0.45 -30.27
C ARG A 106 -8.39 0.05 -30.22
N ALA A 107 -9.11 0.27 -31.34
CA ALA A 107 -10.52 -0.12 -31.46
C ALA A 107 -10.72 -1.59 -31.06
N GLY A 108 -11.66 -1.85 -30.15
CA GLY A 108 -11.91 -3.19 -29.59
C GLY A 108 -11.08 -3.56 -28.35
N GLY A 109 -10.18 -2.68 -27.88
CA GLY A 109 -9.47 -2.88 -26.62
C GLY A 109 -10.39 -2.70 -25.40
N ALA A 110 -10.39 -3.67 -24.49
CA ALA A 110 -11.18 -3.62 -23.25
C ALA A 110 -10.69 -2.54 -22.26
N PHE A 111 -9.42 -2.14 -22.35
CA PHE A 111 -8.74 -1.24 -21.41
C PHE A 111 -7.81 -0.25 -22.12
N ALA A 112 -7.57 0.89 -21.48
CA ALA A 112 -6.53 1.81 -21.93
C ALA A 112 -5.13 1.18 -21.75
N THR A 113 -4.26 1.36 -22.74
CA THR A 113 -2.89 0.82 -22.75
C THR A 113 -1.96 1.84 -23.39
N GLY A 114 -0.67 1.72 -23.13
CA GLY A 114 0.38 2.58 -23.64
C GLY A 114 0.94 3.55 -22.60
N LEU A 115 1.71 4.52 -23.10
CA LEU A 115 2.31 5.59 -22.30
C LEU A 115 1.25 6.50 -21.71
N TYR A 116 1.40 6.84 -20.44
CA TYR A 116 0.54 7.80 -19.75
C TYR A 116 1.32 8.70 -18.80
N VAL A 117 0.73 9.86 -18.53
CA VAL A 117 1.08 10.72 -17.40
C VAL A 117 -0.12 10.87 -16.49
N GLY A 118 0.08 11.06 -15.19
CA GLY A 118 -1.02 11.22 -14.26
C GLY A 118 -0.63 11.94 -12.99
N TYR A 119 -1.64 12.37 -12.26
CA TYR A 119 -1.51 12.95 -10.93
C TYR A 119 -2.47 12.28 -9.97
N SER A 120 -2.08 12.20 -8.70
CA SER A 120 -2.80 11.41 -7.70
C SER A 120 -2.85 12.07 -6.32
N PRO A 121 -3.96 12.72 -5.93
CA PRO A 121 -4.19 13.06 -4.53
C PRO A 121 -4.37 11.79 -3.69
N GLN A 122 -3.85 11.81 -2.46
CA GLN A 122 -3.97 10.71 -1.52
C GLN A 122 -4.16 11.18 -0.08
N ILE A 123 -4.92 10.40 0.67
CA ILE A 123 -5.12 10.55 2.11
C ILE A 123 -4.93 9.19 2.80
N GLN A 124 -4.28 9.19 3.94
CA GLN A 124 -3.92 7.99 4.68
C GLN A 124 -4.03 8.27 6.17
N PHE A 125 -4.59 7.33 6.92
CA PHE A 125 -4.71 7.38 8.36
C PHE A 125 -3.98 6.20 8.96
N PHE A 126 -3.06 6.48 9.89
CA PHE A 126 -2.22 5.47 10.54
C PHE A 126 -2.36 5.53 12.05
N ARG A 127 -2.38 4.36 12.67
CA ARG A 127 -2.13 4.13 14.08
C ARG A 127 -0.80 3.41 14.19
N LEU A 128 0.16 4.08 14.81
CA LEU A 128 1.50 3.58 15.05
C LEU A 128 1.59 3.12 16.49
N GLY A 129 2.04 1.89 16.71
CA GLY A 129 2.56 1.45 17.99
C GLY A 129 4.06 1.35 17.86
N PHE A 130 4.82 1.95 18.76
CA PHE A 130 6.28 1.82 18.76
C PHE A 130 6.82 1.88 20.19
N SER A 131 8.02 1.36 20.36
CA SER A 131 8.77 1.52 21.60
C SER A 131 9.86 2.57 21.37
N ARG A 132 10.17 3.43 22.34
CA ARG A 132 11.28 4.39 22.21
C ARG A 132 11.90 4.67 23.57
N ASN A 133 13.23 4.86 23.58
CA ASN A 133 14.07 5.22 24.73
C ASN A 133 14.01 4.21 25.89
N ASP A 134 15.17 3.73 26.31
CA ASP A 134 15.27 2.97 27.55
C ASP A 134 15.30 3.95 28.72
N GLN A 135 14.27 3.90 29.57
CA GLN A 135 14.17 4.76 30.75
C GLN A 135 13.54 4.02 31.93
N TRP A 136 13.83 4.49 33.13
CA TRP A 136 13.22 4.00 34.35
C TRP A 136 11.73 4.37 34.37
N HIS A 137 10.87 3.40 34.65
CA HIS A 137 9.44 3.61 34.83
C HIS A 137 8.88 2.65 35.88
N GLU A 138 7.77 3.03 36.50
CA GLU A 138 7.09 2.19 37.48
C GLU A 138 6.16 1.18 36.79
N GLU A 139 6.26 -0.08 37.19
CA GLU A 139 5.32 -1.15 36.83
C GLU A 139 4.73 -1.77 38.09
N SER A 140 3.44 -2.13 38.07
CA SER A 140 2.81 -2.84 39.18
C SER A 140 3.19 -4.32 39.14
N GLY A 141 3.90 -4.79 40.17
CA GLY A 141 4.27 -6.19 40.31
C GLY A 141 3.15 -7.05 40.92
N PRO A 142 3.41 -8.35 41.13
CA PRO A 142 2.48 -9.24 41.82
C PRO A 142 2.14 -8.67 43.20
N GLY A 143 0.86 -8.42 43.46
CA GLY A 143 0.37 -7.81 44.71
C GLY A 143 0.20 -6.30 44.68
N GLY A 144 0.39 -5.63 43.53
CA GLY A 144 0.10 -4.20 43.38
C GLY A 144 1.17 -3.24 43.91
N LEU A 145 2.32 -3.76 44.34
CA LEU A 145 3.48 -2.95 44.72
C LEU A 145 4.15 -2.36 43.46
N PRO A 146 4.56 -1.07 43.47
CA PRO A 146 5.28 -0.48 42.36
C PRO A 146 6.74 -0.95 42.34
N TYR A 147 7.23 -1.32 41.16
CA TYR A 147 8.63 -1.65 40.90
C TYR A 147 9.19 -0.69 39.87
N LEU A 148 10.42 -0.22 40.09
CA LEU A 148 11.14 0.55 39.09
C LEU A 148 11.78 -0.41 38.08
N VAL A 149 11.37 -0.34 36.82
CA VAL A 149 11.87 -1.17 35.72
C VAL A 149 12.58 -0.28 34.71
N TYR A 150 13.77 -0.70 34.27
CA TYR A 150 14.50 -0.04 33.18
C TYR A 150 14.19 -0.74 31.87
N GLY A 151 13.55 -0.04 30.94
CA GLY A 151 13.22 -0.64 29.66
C GLY A 151 12.51 0.31 28.69
N PRO A 152 12.14 -0.21 27.51
CA PRO A 152 11.54 0.59 26.45
C PRO A 152 10.07 0.91 26.78
N LEU A 153 9.71 2.19 26.80
CA LEU A 153 8.30 2.57 26.91
C LEU A 153 7.57 2.41 25.59
N ARG A 154 6.31 1.97 25.69
CA ARG A 154 5.40 1.77 24.58
C ARG A 154 4.60 3.04 24.33
N TYR A 155 4.69 3.55 23.12
CA TYR A 155 3.96 4.71 22.64
C TYR A 155 2.92 4.30 21.60
N ARG A 156 1.87 5.10 21.52
CA ARG A 156 0.86 5.01 20.47
C ARG A 156 0.65 6.40 19.90
N GLU A 157 0.70 6.48 18.58
CA GLU A 157 0.51 7.74 17.86
C GLU A 157 -0.48 7.53 16.72
N THR A 158 -1.27 8.55 16.44
CA THR A 158 -2.16 8.57 15.29
C THR A 158 -1.67 9.64 14.33
N VAL A 159 -1.46 9.26 13.07
CA VAL A 159 -0.92 10.13 12.03
C VAL A 159 -1.92 10.21 10.90
N LEU A 160 -2.33 11.41 10.54
CA LEU A 160 -3.07 11.68 9.31
C LEU A 160 -2.09 12.20 8.26
N ARG A 161 -1.93 11.47 7.17
CA ARG A 161 -1.05 11.85 6.07
C ARG A 161 -1.85 12.16 4.83
N TYR A 162 -1.57 13.29 4.19
CA TYR A 162 -2.15 13.66 2.91
C TYR A 162 -1.05 14.09 1.94
N GLY A 163 -1.31 14.00 0.66
CA GLY A 163 -0.32 14.36 -0.34
C GLY A 163 -0.84 14.29 -1.75
N VAL A 164 0.06 14.59 -2.67
CA VAL A 164 -0.16 14.51 -4.10
C VAL A 164 1.07 13.90 -4.75
N ALA A 165 0.87 13.11 -5.79
CA ALA A 165 1.93 12.58 -6.63
C ALA A 165 1.70 12.92 -8.10
N ALA A 166 2.77 12.97 -8.86
CA ALA A 166 2.76 12.97 -10.31
C ALA A 166 3.57 11.75 -10.79
N GLN A 167 3.09 11.07 -11.82
CA GLN A 167 3.76 9.89 -12.36
C GLN A 167 3.67 9.82 -13.87
N ALA A 168 4.65 9.17 -14.46
CA ALA A 168 4.63 8.73 -15.84
C ALA A 168 4.79 7.20 -15.86
N GLY A 169 4.08 6.54 -16.75
CA GLY A 169 4.09 5.09 -16.81
C GLY A 169 3.72 4.56 -18.18
N TYR A 170 3.75 3.23 -18.27
CA TYR A 170 3.35 2.48 -19.43
C TYR A 170 2.49 1.30 -18.98
N GLN A 171 1.29 1.19 -19.55
CA GLN A 171 0.35 0.11 -19.29
C GLN A 171 0.32 -0.88 -20.46
N LEU A 172 0.68 -2.14 -20.19
CA LEU A 172 0.66 -3.25 -21.14
C LEU A 172 -0.54 -4.15 -20.88
N ALA A 173 -1.21 -4.60 -21.94
CA ALA A 173 -2.12 -5.74 -21.86
C ALA A 173 -1.32 -7.02 -22.07
N LEU A 174 -1.21 -7.84 -21.02
CA LEU A 174 -0.60 -9.17 -21.12
C LEU A 174 -1.60 -10.20 -21.65
N ALA A 175 -2.87 -10.03 -21.32
CA ALA A 175 -4.00 -10.82 -21.81
C ALA A 175 -5.28 -9.96 -21.79
N SER A 176 -6.40 -10.50 -22.26
CA SER A 176 -7.72 -9.83 -22.18
C SER A 176 -8.21 -9.55 -20.76
N TRP A 177 -7.61 -10.18 -19.75
CA TRP A 177 -7.95 -10.07 -18.33
C TRP A 177 -6.78 -9.61 -17.46
N ALA A 178 -5.58 -9.42 -18.04
CA ALA A 178 -4.36 -9.13 -17.30
C ALA A 178 -3.66 -7.88 -17.85
N LEU A 179 -3.40 -6.94 -16.96
CA LEU A 179 -2.64 -5.72 -17.23
C LEU A 179 -1.35 -5.72 -16.41
N LEU A 180 -0.27 -5.24 -17.02
CA LEU A 180 0.96 -4.89 -16.34
C LEU A 180 1.16 -3.38 -16.43
N ASP A 181 1.38 -2.74 -15.30
CA ASP A 181 1.58 -1.30 -15.22
C ASP A 181 2.96 -1.04 -14.62
N VAL A 182 3.81 -0.34 -15.38
CA VAL A 182 5.15 0.06 -14.95
C VAL A 182 5.18 1.57 -14.93
N TYR A 183 5.47 2.16 -13.77
CA TYR A 183 5.48 3.60 -13.62
C TYR A 183 6.57 4.07 -12.68
N ALA A 184 6.94 5.33 -12.86
CA ALA A 184 7.78 6.07 -11.95
C ALA A 184 7.12 7.42 -11.65
N GLY A 185 7.27 7.89 -10.42
CA GLY A 185 6.65 9.12 -10.00
C GLY A 185 7.33 9.76 -8.82
N VAL A 186 6.99 11.02 -8.61
CA VAL A 186 7.41 11.81 -7.47
C VAL A 186 6.17 12.30 -6.73
N GLY A 187 6.25 12.35 -5.42
CA GLY A 187 5.13 12.81 -4.60
C GLY A 187 5.60 13.56 -3.37
N VAL A 188 4.76 14.49 -2.94
CA VAL A 188 4.94 15.26 -1.72
C VAL A 188 3.84 14.87 -0.75
N ARG A 189 4.20 14.62 0.50
CA ARG A 189 3.29 14.19 1.57
C ARG A 189 3.54 15.02 2.82
N ARG A 190 2.47 15.33 3.55
CA ARG A 190 2.51 16.01 4.85
C ARG A 190 1.79 15.15 5.88
N SER A 191 2.32 15.13 7.10
CA SER A 191 1.81 14.39 8.26
C SER A 191 1.65 15.33 9.44
#